data_AF-A0A520IFP6-F1
#
_entry.id   AF-A0A520IFP6-F1
#
_cell.length_a   1.000
_cell.length_b   1.000
_cell.length_c   1.000
_cell.angle_alpha   90.00
_cell.angle_beta   90.00
_cell.angle_gamma   90.00
#
_symmetry.space_group_name_H-M   'P 1'
#
loop_
_entity.id
_entity.type
_entity.pdbx_description
1 polymer ?
#
loop_
_entity_poly.entity_id
_entity_poly.type
_entity_poly.pdbx_seq_one_letter_code
_entity_poly.pdbx_strand_id
1 'polypeptide(L)'
;YSYQAPAPTPSRLAISFFVSNGYLVFAPDISYETGYPGKSAMEYINSGVESLKKNSWVDGTKIGIQGQSWGGYQVAYLITQTNMYAAAWAGAPVANMTSAYGGIRWESGMNRQFQYEKTQSRIGATLWEKPELYIENSPLFFLPKVNTPVAIMSNDADGAVPFYQGIEMFTGLKRLGKPAWLLNYNNEAHNLVQRQNRKDISIREQQFFDYYLKGAKAPAWMVSGIPATEKGKNWAFELTDDKP
;
A
#
# COMPACT_ATOMS: atom_id res chain seq x y z
N TYR A 1 -26.39 -11.12 -0.84
CA TYR A 1 -25.77 -9.88 -1.38
C TYR A 1 -26.28 -8.70 -0.57
N SER A 2 -25.40 -7.91 0.04
CA SER A 2 -25.76 -6.65 0.71
C SER A 2 -25.23 -5.47 -0.11
N TYR A 3 -26.12 -4.54 -0.45
CA TYR A 3 -25.72 -3.30 -1.11
C TYR A 3 -24.87 -2.45 -0.15
N GLN A 4 -23.80 -1.85 -0.68
CA GLN A 4 -22.92 -0.95 0.05
C GLN A 4 -22.87 0.40 -0.67
N ALA A 5 -23.50 1.42 -0.09
CA ALA A 5 -23.47 2.76 -0.63
C ALA A 5 -22.02 3.30 -0.66
N PRO A 6 -21.61 4.08 -1.68
CA PRO A 6 -20.32 4.75 -1.67
C PRO A 6 -20.15 5.60 -0.41
N ALA A 7 -19.12 5.30 0.37
CA ALA A 7 -18.78 6.02 1.59
C ALA A 7 -17.27 6.04 1.78
N PRO A 8 -16.71 7.10 2.40
CA PRO A 8 -15.30 7.13 2.77
C PRO A 8 -14.92 5.92 3.63
N THR A 9 -13.95 5.16 3.16
CA THR A 9 -13.47 3.96 3.85
C THR A 9 -12.36 4.32 4.85
N PRO A 10 -12.10 3.46 5.85
CA PRO A 10 -10.99 3.68 6.78
C PRO A 10 -9.60 3.63 6.15
N SER A 11 -9.41 2.95 5.03
CA SER A 11 -8.07 2.64 4.46
C SER A 11 -8.09 1.83 3.16
N ARG A 12 -9.14 1.03 2.92
CA ARG A 12 -9.27 0.17 1.73
C ARG A 12 -9.90 0.92 0.56
N LEU A 13 -9.62 0.48 -0.67
CA LEU A 13 -10.32 0.97 -1.85
C LEU A 13 -11.84 0.93 -1.67
N ALA A 14 -12.52 2.05 -1.90
CA ALA A 14 -13.98 2.11 -1.89
C ALA A 14 -14.55 1.50 -3.20
N ILE A 15 -14.70 0.16 -3.23
CA ILE A 15 -15.01 -0.59 -4.47
C ILE A 15 -16.22 -0.01 -5.23
N SER A 16 -17.34 0.24 -4.55
CA SER A 16 -18.54 0.79 -5.21
C SER A 16 -18.30 2.17 -5.80
N PHE A 17 -17.49 3.01 -5.15
CA PHE A 17 -17.11 4.32 -5.67
C PHE A 17 -16.23 4.20 -6.92
N PHE A 18 -15.19 3.36 -6.90
CA PHE A 18 -14.29 3.19 -8.03
C PHE A 18 -14.99 2.58 -9.25
N VAL A 19 -15.82 1.56 -9.05
CA VAL A 19 -16.59 0.96 -10.14
C VAL A 19 -17.58 1.97 -10.75
N SER A 20 -18.24 2.79 -9.93
CA SER A 20 -19.09 3.89 -10.42
C SER A 20 -18.33 5.01 -11.12
N ASN A 21 -16.99 5.08 -10.99
CA ASN A 21 -16.13 6.09 -11.62
C ASN A 21 -15.28 5.53 -12.78
N GLY A 22 -15.72 4.40 -13.37
CA GLY A 22 -15.15 3.83 -14.58
C GLY A 22 -13.95 2.92 -14.37
N TYR A 23 -13.69 2.46 -13.14
CA TYR A 23 -12.67 1.47 -12.87
C TYR A 23 -13.23 0.05 -12.88
N LEU A 24 -12.38 -0.88 -13.32
CA LEU A 24 -12.54 -2.29 -13.03
C LEU A 24 -11.83 -2.57 -11.70
N VAL A 25 -12.49 -3.30 -10.81
CA VAL A 25 -11.90 -3.71 -9.53
C VAL A 25 -11.85 -5.22 -9.45
N PHE A 26 -10.65 -5.74 -9.26
CA PHE A 26 -10.36 -7.17 -9.09
C PHE A 26 -9.81 -7.42 -7.69
N ALA A 27 -10.45 -8.32 -6.95
CA ALA A 27 -10.07 -8.70 -5.60
C ALA A 27 -9.98 -10.24 -5.51
N PRO A 28 -8.81 -10.84 -5.82
CA PRO A 28 -8.65 -12.28 -5.77
C PRO A 28 -8.51 -12.80 -4.34
N ASP A 29 -8.98 -14.03 -4.13
CA ASP A 29 -8.53 -14.85 -3.02
C ASP A 29 -7.13 -15.42 -3.31
N ILE A 30 -6.30 -15.51 -2.27
CA ILE A 30 -4.91 -15.94 -2.38
C ILE A 30 -4.71 -17.14 -1.47
N SER A 31 -4.21 -18.23 -2.05
CA SER A 31 -3.65 -19.34 -1.26
C SER A 31 -2.17 -19.11 -1.06
N TYR A 32 -1.66 -19.48 0.11
CA TYR A 32 -0.27 -19.21 0.49
C TYR A 32 0.50 -20.48 0.73
N GLU A 33 1.75 -20.48 0.26
CA GLU A 33 2.76 -21.43 0.66
C GLU A 33 3.52 -20.88 1.88
N THR A 34 3.71 -21.72 2.89
CA THR A 34 4.53 -21.39 4.07
C THR A 34 5.95 -21.05 3.63
N GLY A 35 6.51 -19.94 4.14
CA GLY A 35 7.84 -19.44 3.79
C GLY A 35 7.85 -18.43 2.65
N TYR A 36 6.85 -18.45 1.75
CA TYR A 36 6.86 -17.65 0.53
C TYR A 36 5.59 -16.79 0.33
N PRO A 37 5.10 -16.09 1.36
CA PRO A 37 3.85 -15.33 1.28
C PRO A 37 3.86 -14.27 0.16
N GLY A 38 5.00 -13.62 -0.09
CA GLY A 38 5.14 -12.62 -1.15
C GLY A 38 5.01 -13.24 -2.55
N LYS A 39 5.71 -14.35 -2.79
CA LYS A 39 5.63 -15.08 -4.06
C LYS A 39 4.22 -15.62 -4.32
N SER A 40 3.58 -16.20 -3.31
CA SER A 40 2.20 -16.66 -3.44
C SER A 40 1.26 -15.51 -3.79
N ALA A 41 1.36 -14.36 -3.11
CA ALA A 41 0.55 -13.20 -3.45
C ALA A 41 0.78 -12.74 -4.89
N MET A 42 2.03 -12.68 -5.33
CA MET A 42 2.39 -12.30 -6.69
C MET A 42 1.79 -13.25 -7.72
N GLU A 43 1.87 -14.56 -7.50
CA GLU A 43 1.31 -15.57 -8.40
C GLU A 43 -0.19 -15.39 -8.59
N TYR A 44 -0.97 -15.35 -7.51
CA TYR A 44 -2.43 -15.26 -7.59
C TYR A 44 -2.91 -13.90 -8.14
N ILE A 45 -2.27 -12.80 -7.74
CA ILE A 45 -2.67 -11.47 -8.22
C ILE A 45 -2.28 -11.29 -9.69
N ASN A 46 -1.00 -11.53 -10.05
CA ASN A 46 -0.52 -11.27 -11.40
C ASN A 46 -1.15 -12.22 -12.43
N SER A 47 -1.34 -13.51 -12.11
CA SER A 47 -2.00 -14.44 -13.03
C SER A 47 -3.47 -14.06 -13.28
N GLY A 48 -4.18 -13.62 -12.23
CA GLY A 48 -5.53 -13.08 -12.34
C GLY A 48 -5.59 -11.84 -13.23
N VAL A 49 -4.67 -10.91 -13.05
CA VAL A 49 -4.53 -9.72 -13.90
C VAL A 49 -4.21 -10.09 -15.35
N GLU A 50 -3.27 -10.99 -15.60
CA GLU A 50 -2.96 -11.47 -16.97
C GLU A 50 -4.13 -12.18 -17.62
N SER A 51 -4.95 -12.90 -16.85
CA SER A 51 -6.20 -13.48 -17.36
C SER A 51 -7.20 -12.40 -17.76
N LEU A 52 -7.38 -11.36 -16.92
CA LEU A 52 -8.28 -10.24 -17.21
C LEU A 52 -7.85 -9.44 -18.44
N LYS A 53 -6.54 -9.20 -18.62
CA LYS A 53 -5.96 -8.49 -19.78
C LYS A 53 -6.29 -9.11 -21.15
N LYS A 54 -6.75 -10.37 -21.20
CA LYS A 54 -7.22 -11.01 -22.43
C LYS A 54 -8.53 -10.43 -22.96
N ASN A 55 -9.25 -9.68 -22.12
CA ASN A 55 -10.50 -9.03 -22.50
C ASN A 55 -10.23 -7.65 -23.11
N SER A 56 -10.88 -7.33 -24.22
CA SER A 56 -10.72 -6.04 -24.93
C SER A 56 -11.16 -4.81 -24.14
N TRP A 57 -11.95 -5.00 -23.08
CA TRP A 57 -12.41 -3.93 -22.18
C TRP A 57 -11.46 -3.67 -21.00
N VAL A 58 -10.31 -4.38 -20.93
CA VAL A 58 -9.26 -4.14 -19.93
C VAL A 58 -8.08 -3.44 -20.59
N ASP A 59 -7.76 -2.23 -20.15
CA ASP A 59 -6.50 -1.57 -20.52
C ASP A 59 -5.35 -2.13 -19.66
N GLY A 60 -4.60 -3.07 -20.25
CA GLY A 60 -3.47 -3.71 -19.59
C GLY A 60 -2.27 -2.79 -19.30
N THR A 61 -2.29 -1.55 -19.77
CA THR A 61 -1.25 -0.54 -19.47
C THR A 61 -1.62 0.35 -18.28
N LYS A 62 -2.87 0.28 -17.81
CA LYS A 62 -3.43 1.15 -16.77
C LYS A 62 -3.87 0.36 -15.53
N ILE A 63 -2.95 -0.44 -14.99
CA ILE A 63 -3.21 -1.30 -13.83
C ILE A 63 -2.69 -0.63 -12.55
N GLY A 64 -3.58 -0.42 -11.59
CA GLY A 64 -3.23 -0.02 -10.22
C GLY A 64 -3.28 -1.19 -9.25
N ILE A 65 -2.52 -1.12 -8.16
CA ILE A 65 -2.63 -2.06 -7.04
C ILE A 65 -2.81 -1.30 -5.72
N GLN A 66 -3.69 -1.79 -4.86
CA GLN A 66 -4.06 -1.17 -3.59
C GLN A 66 -4.14 -2.24 -2.51
N GLY A 67 -3.67 -1.91 -1.30
CA GLY A 67 -3.84 -2.79 -0.15
C GLY A 67 -3.53 -2.09 1.16
N GLN A 68 -4.20 -2.56 2.22
CA GLN A 68 -3.97 -2.12 3.61
C GLN A 68 -3.42 -3.28 4.44
N SER A 69 -2.51 -3.00 5.38
CA SER A 69 -1.98 -3.96 6.33
C SER A 69 -1.23 -5.08 5.60
N TRP A 70 -1.68 -6.34 5.70
CA TRP A 70 -1.17 -7.44 4.89
C TRP A 70 -1.22 -7.15 3.39
N GLY A 71 -2.29 -6.51 2.91
CA GLY A 71 -2.37 -6.04 1.53
C GLY A 71 -1.33 -4.97 1.21
N GLY A 72 -0.98 -4.12 2.17
CA GLY A 72 0.09 -3.13 2.03
C GLY A 72 1.47 -3.78 1.89
N TYR A 73 1.73 -4.85 2.67
CA TYR A 73 2.91 -5.69 2.46
C TYR A 73 2.92 -6.30 1.05
N GLN A 74 1.80 -6.85 0.59
CA GLN A 74 1.71 -7.45 -0.75
C GLN A 74 1.98 -6.42 -1.84
N VAL A 75 1.38 -5.23 -1.76
CA VAL A 75 1.67 -4.13 -2.68
C VAL A 75 3.17 -3.82 -2.69
N ALA A 76 3.77 -3.59 -1.51
CA ALA A 76 5.18 -3.26 -1.39
C ALA A 76 6.08 -4.38 -1.95
N TYR A 77 5.73 -5.64 -1.73
CA TYR A 77 6.45 -6.79 -2.30
C TYR A 77 6.32 -6.81 -3.82
N LEU A 78 5.10 -6.79 -4.36
CA LEU A 78 4.86 -6.96 -5.80
C LEU A 78 5.57 -5.88 -6.64
N ILE A 79 5.55 -4.61 -6.22
CA ILE A 79 6.23 -3.53 -6.96
C ILE A 79 7.76 -3.65 -6.97
N THR A 80 8.35 -4.48 -6.11
CA THR A 80 9.78 -4.79 -6.12
C THR A 80 10.14 -5.94 -7.05
N GLN A 81 9.14 -6.73 -7.48
CA GLN A 81 9.31 -7.95 -8.28
C GLN A 81 8.83 -7.79 -9.73
N THR A 82 8.00 -6.79 -10.03
CA THR A 82 7.45 -6.57 -11.38
C THR A 82 7.20 -5.10 -11.68
N ASN A 83 7.18 -4.77 -12.98
CA ASN A 83 6.78 -3.46 -13.52
C ASN A 83 5.36 -3.47 -14.11
N MET A 84 4.53 -4.47 -13.78
CA MET A 84 3.15 -4.60 -14.28
C MET A 84 2.26 -3.40 -13.89
N TYR A 85 2.53 -2.78 -12.74
CA TYR A 85 1.67 -1.76 -12.16
C TYR A 85 2.10 -0.36 -12.59
N ALA A 86 1.14 0.42 -13.10
CA ALA A 86 1.31 1.82 -13.42
C ALA A 86 1.29 2.71 -12.17
N ALA A 87 0.63 2.27 -11.10
CA ALA A 87 0.59 2.96 -9.81
C ALA A 87 0.32 1.99 -8.65
N ALA A 88 0.83 2.30 -7.47
CA ALA A 88 0.64 1.49 -6.27
C ALA A 88 0.22 2.33 -5.06
N TRP A 89 -0.65 1.77 -4.23
CA TRP A 89 -1.09 2.36 -2.97
C TRP A 89 -0.91 1.35 -1.83
N ALA A 90 0.09 1.59 -0.98
CA ALA A 90 0.49 0.72 0.11
C ALA A 90 0.10 1.33 1.46
N GLY A 91 -0.99 0.86 2.05
CA GLY A 91 -1.44 1.29 3.36
C GLY A 91 -0.94 0.38 4.49
N ALA A 92 -0.37 0.96 5.53
CA ALA A 92 0.33 0.32 6.64
C ALA A 92 1.23 -0.87 6.19
N PRO A 93 2.16 -0.68 5.23
CA PRO A 93 2.99 -1.77 4.72
C PRO A 93 4.01 -2.23 5.76
N VAL A 94 4.32 -3.52 5.75
CA VAL A 94 5.53 -4.06 6.38
C VAL A 94 6.61 -4.11 5.31
N ALA A 95 7.62 -3.24 5.41
CA ALA A 95 8.69 -3.12 4.43
C ALA A 95 9.91 -4.00 4.79
N ASN A 96 10.11 -4.25 6.08
CA ASN A 96 11.25 -4.96 6.60
C ASN A 96 10.81 -5.93 7.69
N MET A 97 10.64 -7.21 7.32
CA MET A 97 10.27 -8.25 8.26
C MET A 97 11.35 -8.51 9.31
N THR A 98 12.62 -8.18 9.04
CA THR A 98 13.69 -8.37 10.05
C THR A 98 13.53 -7.42 11.23
N SER A 99 13.28 -6.12 10.97
CA SER A 99 13.04 -5.14 12.03
C SER A 99 11.66 -5.30 12.66
N ALA A 100 10.65 -5.65 11.87
CA ALA A 100 9.29 -5.82 12.37
C ALA A 100 9.10 -7.09 13.23
N TYR A 101 9.89 -8.15 12.98
CA TYR A 101 9.90 -9.39 13.78
C TYR A 101 10.21 -9.14 15.26
N GLY A 102 11.21 -8.30 15.54
CA GLY A 102 11.60 -7.91 16.90
C GLY A 102 10.70 -6.86 17.55
N GLY A 103 9.66 -6.40 16.87
CA GLY A 103 8.82 -5.31 17.38
C GLY A 103 7.80 -5.74 18.44
N ILE A 104 7.30 -4.75 19.18
CA ILE A 104 6.21 -4.89 20.15
C ILE A 104 4.97 -4.17 19.62
N ARG A 105 3.78 -4.67 19.96
CA ARG A 105 2.52 -3.95 19.79
C ARG A 105 2.33 -3.02 20.99
N TRP A 106 2.60 -1.73 20.82
CA TRP A 106 2.61 -0.76 21.94
C TRP A 106 1.29 -0.69 22.71
N GLU A 107 0.16 -0.97 22.06
CA GLU A 107 -1.15 -1.01 22.70
C GLU A 107 -1.32 -2.19 23.68
N SER A 108 -0.78 -3.37 23.33
CA SER A 108 -1.02 -4.61 24.08
C SER A 108 0.21 -5.18 24.79
N GLY A 109 1.40 -4.66 24.51
CA GLY A 109 2.68 -5.21 24.97
C GLY A 109 3.09 -6.53 24.31
N MET A 110 2.29 -7.03 23.36
CA MET A 110 2.51 -8.33 22.74
C MET A 110 3.70 -8.29 21.75
N ASN A 111 4.56 -9.30 21.80
CA ASN A 111 5.59 -9.48 20.78
C ASN A 111 4.98 -9.79 19.41
N ARG A 112 5.73 -9.52 18.35
CA ARG A 112 5.27 -9.75 16.97
C ARG A 112 5.82 -11.03 16.35
N GLN A 113 6.58 -11.84 17.05
CA GLN A 113 7.27 -12.98 16.43
C GLN A 113 6.30 -14.05 15.91
N PHE A 114 5.24 -14.35 16.68
CA PHE A 114 4.26 -15.38 16.32
C PHE A 114 3.55 -15.11 14.98
N GLN A 115 3.33 -13.85 14.61
CA GLN A 115 2.66 -13.50 13.36
C GLN A 115 3.53 -13.78 12.14
N TYR A 116 4.85 -13.65 12.30
CA TYR A 116 5.79 -13.95 11.23
C TYR A 116 6.00 -15.45 11.10
N GLU A 117 6.15 -16.16 12.22
CA GLU A 117 6.41 -17.60 12.22
C GLU A 117 5.20 -18.40 11.75
N LYS A 118 4.00 -18.10 12.26
CA LYS A 118 2.86 -19.04 12.20
C LYS A 118 1.62 -18.51 11.49
N THR A 119 1.30 -17.22 11.63
CA THR A 119 -0.02 -16.71 11.20
C THR A 119 0.03 -15.95 9.86
N GLN A 120 0.04 -14.62 9.90
CA GLN A 120 -0.19 -13.80 8.72
C GLN A 120 0.98 -13.87 7.73
N SER A 121 2.23 -13.81 8.20
CA SER A 121 3.40 -13.94 7.31
C SER A 121 3.81 -15.39 7.08
N ARG A 122 3.51 -16.29 8.03
CA ARG A 122 3.65 -17.75 7.84
C ARG A 122 5.00 -18.13 7.21
N ILE A 123 6.09 -17.53 7.70
CA ILE A 123 7.47 -17.82 7.29
C ILE A 123 7.87 -19.24 7.71
N GLY A 124 7.29 -19.75 8.79
CA GLY A 124 7.48 -21.14 9.22
C GLY A 124 8.77 -21.42 10.00
N ALA A 125 9.56 -20.39 10.30
CA ALA A 125 10.79 -20.48 11.09
C ALA A 125 11.07 -19.14 11.77
N THR A 126 11.88 -19.14 12.83
CA THR A 126 12.37 -17.92 13.47
C THR A 126 13.36 -17.18 12.55
N LEU A 127 13.60 -15.89 12.84
CA LEU A 127 14.57 -15.08 12.10
C LEU A 127 15.99 -15.67 12.14
N TRP A 128 16.36 -16.35 13.23
CA TRP A 128 17.70 -16.92 13.38
C TRP A 128 17.86 -18.29 12.72
N GLU A 129 16.77 -19.04 12.55
CA GLU A 129 16.81 -20.34 11.85
C GLU A 129 16.86 -20.17 10.33
N LYS A 130 16.15 -19.16 9.79
CA LYS A 130 16.05 -18.91 8.33
C LYS A 130 16.14 -17.42 7.98
N PRO A 131 17.24 -16.72 8.31
CA PRO A 131 17.37 -15.29 8.08
C PRO A 131 17.15 -14.89 6.61
N GLU A 132 17.54 -15.74 5.68
CA GLU A 132 17.36 -15.57 4.24
C GLU A 132 15.89 -15.43 3.83
N LEU A 133 14.97 -16.18 4.45
CA LEU A 133 13.54 -16.07 4.15
C LEU A 133 12.96 -14.73 4.60
N TYR A 134 13.44 -14.18 5.71
CA TYR A 134 13.01 -12.86 6.18
C TYR A 134 13.55 -11.75 5.28
N ILE A 135 14.79 -11.87 4.80
CA ILE A 135 15.37 -10.93 3.82
C ILE A 135 14.59 -11.01 2.50
N GLU A 136 14.34 -12.22 2.00
CA GLU A 136 13.64 -12.45 0.74
C GLU A 136 12.20 -11.89 0.76
N ASN A 137 11.49 -12.02 1.89
CA ASN A 137 10.15 -11.47 2.07
C ASN A 137 10.15 -10.00 2.54
N SER A 138 11.27 -9.30 2.57
CA SER A 138 11.35 -7.88 2.98
C SER A 138 11.50 -6.95 1.76
N PRO A 139 10.44 -6.22 1.35
CA PRO A 139 10.50 -5.24 0.26
C PRO A 139 11.68 -4.27 0.33
N LEU A 140 12.11 -3.88 1.54
CA LEU A 140 13.19 -2.94 1.80
C LEU A 140 14.48 -3.27 1.01
N PHE A 141 14.87 -4.54 0.97
CA PHE A 141 16.11 -4.96 0.30
C PHE A 141 16.01 -4.96 -1.23
N PHE A 142 14.81 -4.78 -1.77
CA PHE A 142 14.52 -4.80 -3.20
C PHE A 142 14.00 -3.46 -3.73
N LEU A 143 13.96 -2.40 -2.91
CA LEU A 143 13.54 -1.06 -3.34
C LEU A 143 14.29 -0.52 -4.57
N PRO A 144 15.59 -0.81 -4.82
CA PRO A 144 16.25 -0.39 -6.05
C PRO A 144 15.55 -0.84 -7.35
N LYS A 145 14.82 -1.96 -7.30
CA LYS A 145 14.07 -2.53 -8.43
C LYS A 145 12.75 -1.83 -8.70
N VAL A 146 12.23 -1.04 -7.75
CA VAL A 146 10.91 -0.40 -7.89
C VAL A 146 10.94 0.65 -8.98
N ASN A 147 10.03 0.55 -9.96
CA ASN A 147 9.79 1.61 -10.95
C ASN A 147 8.35 2.15 -10.91
N THR A 148 7.45 1.47 -10.19
CA THR A 148 6.06 1.89 -10.00
C THR A 148 5.99 3.05 -8.99
N PRO A 149 5.35 4.17 -9.35
CA PRO A 149 5.02 5.24 -8.40
C PRO A 149 4.13 4.73 -7.27
N VAL A 150 4.46 5.09 -6.02
CA VAL A 150 3.76 4.54 -4.84
C VAL A 150 3.36 5.60 -3.82
N ALA A 151 2.07 5.61 -3.46
CA ALA A 151 1.58 6.32 -2.29
C ALA A 151 1.58 5.37 -1.08
N ILE A 152 2.15 5.82 0.03
CA ILE A 152 2.26 5.06 1.28
C ILE A 152 1.39 5.75 2.33
N MET A 153 0.47 5.03 2.96
CA MET A 153 -0.25 5.52 4.13
C MET A 153 0.29 4.82 5.38
N SER A 154 0.72 5.56 6.40
CA SER A 154 1.15 4.99 7.68
C SER A 154 0.93 5.98 8.81
N ASN A 155 0.23 5.54 9.86
CA ASN A 155 -0.15 6.40 10.98
C ASN A 155 0.80 6.21 12.17
N ASP A 156 0.95 7.26 12.97
CA ASP A 156 1.89 7.33 14.08
C ASP A 156 1.38 6.63 15.35
N ALA A 157 0.07 6.40 15.47
CA ALA A 157 -0.56 5.64 16.55
C ALA A 157 -1.02 4.24 16.11
N ASP A 158 -0.43 3.68 15.04
CA ASP A 158 -0.74 2.32 14.58
C ASP A 158 -0.13 1.26 15.53
N GLY A 159 -0.98 0.63 16.35
CA GLY A 159 -0.57 -0.47 17.21
C GLY A 159 -0.38 -1.82 16.51
N ALA A 160 -0.80 -1.96 15.26
CA ALA A 160 -0.72 -3.20 14.49
C ALA A 160 0.49 -3.28 13.57
N VAL A 161 0.91 -2.19 12.94
CA VAL A 161 2.13 -2.08 12.12
C VAL A 161 2.92 -0.85 12.58
N PRO A 162 4.21 -0.96 12.94
CA PRO A 162 4.93 0.19 13.47
C PRO A 162 5.06 1.26 12.38
N PHE A 163 4.82 2.53 12.73
CA PHE A 163 4.94 3.67 11.82
C PHE A 163 6.27 3.69 11.04
N TYR A 164 7.35 3.27 11.70
CA TYR A 164 8.68 3.17 11.11
C TYR A 164 8.75 2.30 9.85
N GLN A 165 7.86 1.32 9.65
CA GLN A 165 7.85 0.52 8.42
C GLN A 165 7.48 1.35 7.19
N GLY A 166 6.50 2.25 7.33
CA GLY A 166 6.16 3.22 6.27
C GLY A 166 7.28 4.24 6.05
N ILE A 167 7.93 4.70 7.12
CA ILE A 167 9.08 5.61 7.04
C ILE A 167 10.27 4.95 6.33
N GLU A 168 10.63 3.72 6.71
CA GLU A 168 11.73 2.95 6.09
C GLU A 168 11.51 2.82 4.57
N MET A 169 10.29 2.45 4.15
CA MET A 169 9.95 2.34 2.73
C MET A 169 10.02 3.70 2.01
N PHE A 170 9.37 4.73 2.57
CA PHE A 170 9.33 6.06 1.96
C PHE A 170 10.73 6.67 1.82
N THR A 171 11.49 6.71 2.90
CA THR A 171 12.83 7.30 2.91
C THR A 171 13.79 6.53 2.02
N GLY A 172 13.69 5.19 1.97
CA GLY A 172 14.45 4.35 1.05
C GLY A 172 14.16 4.68 -0.42
N LEU A 173 12.87 4.74 -0.80
CA LEU A 173 12.46 5.11 -2.15
C LEU A 173 12.88 6.53 -2.53
N LYS A 174 12.72 7.51 -1.62
CA LYS A 174 13.17 8.89 -1.85
C LYS A 174 14.69 8.97 -2.03
N ARG A 175 15.47 8.22 -1.24
CA ARG A 175 16.93 8.15 -1.40
C ARG A 175 17.33 7.61 -2.78
N LEU A 176 16.55 6.69 -3.32
CA LEU A 176 16.75 6.09 -4.64
C LEU A 176 16.14 6.92 -5.79
N GLY A 177 15.64 8.13 -5.51
CA GLY A 177 15.04 9.01 -6.53
C GLY A 177 13.73 8.47 -7.11
N LYS A 178 13.05 7.53 -6.43
CA LYS A 178 11.81 6.93 -6.91
C LYS A 178 10.60 7.81 -6.54
N PRO A 179 9.56 7.89 -7.40
CA PRO A 179 8.34 8.63 -7.12
C PRO A 179 7.56 7.95 -5.98
N ALA A 180 7.54 8.60 -4.82
CA ALA A 180 6.89 8.10 -3.61
C ALA A 180 6.31 9.24 -2.76
N TRP A 181 5.17 8.98 -2.15
CA TRP A 181 4.48 9.89 -1.22
C TRP A 181 4.20 9.18 0.10
N LEU A 182 4.30 9.91 1.21
CA LEU A 182 3.92 9.41 2.54
C LEU A 182 2.79 10.25 3.10
N LEU A 183 1.65 9.60 3.32
CA LEU A 183 0.49 10.13 4.00
C LEU A 183 0.53 9.62 5.45
N ASN A 184 0.58 10.56 6.39
CA ASN A 184 0.53 10.27 7.81
C ASN A 184 -0.63 11.03 8.44
N TYR A 185 -1.55 10.31 9.08
CA TYR A 185 -2.63 10.90 9.86
C TYR A 185 -2.26 10.79 11.34
N ASN A 186 -2.03 11.94 11.99
CA ASN A 186 -1.58 11.96 13.37
C ASN A 186 -2.66 11.45 14.32
N ASN A 187 -2.24 10.69 15.33
CA ASN A 187 -3.06 10.08 16.36
C ASN A 187 -4.12 9.11 15.83
N GLU A 188 -3.99 8.67 14.57
CA GLU A 188 -4.86 7.66 13.99
C GLU A 188 -4.28 6.26 14.19
N ALA A 189 -5.16 5.30 14.42
CA ALA A 189 -4.79 3.91 14.62
C ALA A 189 -4.49 3.20 13.28
N HIS A 190 -4.46 1.87 13.30
CA HIS A 190 -4.23 1.04 12.12
C HIS A 190 -5.22 1.29 10.97
N ASN A 191 -6.44 1.70 11.28
CA ASN A 191 -7.45 2.15 10.34
C ASN A 191 -7.96 3.51 10.78
N LEU A 192 -8.25 4.40 9.83
CA LEU A 192 -8.71 5.75 10.16
C LEU A 192 -10.05 5.70 10.88
N VAL A 193 -10.14 6.40 12.01
CA VAL A 193 -11.34 6.53 12.83
C VAL A 193 -12.07 7.81 12.47
N GLN A 194 -11.35 8.93 12.34
CA GLN A 194 -11.97 10.22 12.09
C GLN A 194 -12.51 10.28 10.67
N ARG A 195 -13.79 10.66 10.55
CA ARG A 195 -14.46 10.75 9.24
C ARG A 195 -13.79 11.75 8.29
N GLN A 196 -13.17 12.80 8.82
CA GLN A 196 -12.40 13.76 8.04
C GLN A 196 -11.19 13.10 7.36
N ASN A 197 -10.44 12.29 8.10
CA ASN A 197 -9.28 11.56 7.56
C ASN A 197 -9.71 10.50 6.53
N ARG A 198 -10.85 9.82 6.78
CA ARG A 198 -11.43 8.90 5.79
C ARG A 198 -11.77 9.59 4.47
N LYS A 199 -12.32 10.82 4.53
CA LYS A 199 -12.61 11.61 3.34
C LYS A 199 -11.34 12.02 2.62
N ASP A 200 -10.35 12.54 3.34
CA ASP A 200 -9.07 12.94 2.78
C ASP A 200 -8.40 11.77 2.04
N ILE A 201 -8.28 10.61 2.68
CA ILE A 201 -7.64 9.46 2.04
C ILE A 201 -8.41 9.00 0.80
N SER A 202 -9.75 8.99 0.85
CA SER A 202 -10.57 8.60 -0.31
C SER A 202 -10.38 9.55 -1.50
N ILE A 203 -10.27 10.87 -1.24
CA ILE A 203 -9.99 11.86 -2.29
C ILE A 203 -8.58 11.67 -2.86
N ARG A 204 -7.56 11.52 -2.00
CA ARG A 204 -6.18 11.35 -2.45
C ARG A 204 -5.98 10.04 -3.22
N GLU A 205 -6.59 8.95 -2.77
CA GLU A 205 -6.54 7.65 -3.44
C GLU A 205 -7.20 7.74 -4.83
N GLN A 206 -8.37 8.39 -4.92
CA GLN A 206 -9.00 8.68 -6.22
C GLN A 206 -8.07 9.50 -7.11
N GLN A 207 -7.57 10.65 -6.65
CA GLN A 207 -6.75 11.54 -7.48
C GLN A 207 -5.45 10.88 -7.95
N PHE A 208 -4.83 10.09 -7.07
CA PHE A 208 -3.63 9.34 -7.38
C PHE A 208 -3.87 8.35 -8.53
N PHE A 209 -4.93 7.54 -8.43
CA PHE A 209 -5.28 6.61 -9.50
C PHE A 209 -5.84 7.30 -10.74
N ASP A 210 -6.57 8.41 -10.62
CA ASP A 210 -7.09 9.16 -11.77
C ASP A 210 -5.93 9.73 -12.61
N TYR A 211 -4.87 10.25 -11.96
CA TYR A 211 -3.66 10.73 -12.63
C TYR A 211 -2.97 9.61 -13.43
N TYR A 212 -2.58 8.53 -12.75
CA TYR A 212 -1.79 7.47 -13.39
C TYR A 212 -2.59 6.60 -14.36
N LEU A 213 -3.85 6.31 -14.03
CA LEU A 213 -4.65 5.32 -14.74
C LEU A 213 -5.60 5.93 -15.78
N LYS A 214 -6.06 7.18 -15.57
CA LYS A 214 -7.04 7.84 -16.46
C LYS A 214 -6.49 9.09 -17.16
N GLY A 215 -5.24 9.48 -16.89
CA GLY A 215 -4.64 10.66 -17.51
C GLY A 215 -5.23 11.98 -17.02
N ALA A 216 -5.81 12.00 -15.82
CA ALA A 216 -6.22 13.25 -15.18
C ALA A 216 -5.00 14.13 -14.87
N LYS A 217 -5.24 15.42 -14.60
CA LYS A 217 -4.21 16.34 -14.11
C LYS A 217 -3.73 15.94 -12.71
N ALA A 218 -2.48 16.25 -12.37
CA ALA A 218 -1.92 15.92 -11.06
C ALA A 218 -2.51 16.83 -9.98
N PRO A 219 -2.90 16.31 -8.80
CA PRO A 219 -3.27 17.15 -7.68
C PRO A 219 -2.02 17.81 -7.06
N ALA A 220 -2.16 19.04 -6.55
CA ALA A 220 -1.05 19.82 -6.00
C ALA A 220 -0.28 19.08 -4.89
N TRP A 221 -0.96 18.29 -4.05
CA TRP A 221 -0.30 17.50 -3.01
C TRP A 221 0.70 16.46 -3.54
N MET A 222 0.52 15.97 -4.77
CA MET A 222 1.47 15.04 -5.39
C MET A 222 2.71 15.77 -5.89
N VAL A 223 2.58 17.03 -6.32
CA VAL A 223 3.67 17.81 -6.91
C VAL A 223 4.59 18.39 -5.83
N SER A 224 4.02 19.10 -4.85
CA SER A 224 4.79 19.86 -3.87
C SER A 224 4.78 19.25 -2.46
N GLY A 225 3.91 18.27 -2.20
CA GLY A 225 3.57 17.87 -0.83
C GLY A 225 2.86 19.00 -0.06
N ILE A 226 2.63 18.78 1.23
CA ILE A 226 2.00 19.74 2.14
C ILE A 226 2.98 20.04 3.28
N PRO A 227 3.41 21.29 3.48
CA PRO A 227 4.24 21.67 4.62
C PRO A 227 3.57 21.30 5.95
N ALA A 228 4.35 20.89 6.96
CA ALA A 228 3.83 20.51 8.26
C ALA A 228 3.01 21.63 8.93
N THR A 229 3.34 22.90 8.67
CA THR A 229 2.63 24.09 9.18
C THR A 229 1.23 24.29 8.57
N GLU A 230 1.00 23.70 7.39
CA GLU A 230 -0.25 23.77 6.63
C GLU A 230 -1.12 22.52 6.78
N LYS A 231 -0.61 21.49 7.47
CA LYS A 231 -1.34 20.24 7.71
C LYS A 231 -2.67 20.51 8.43
N GLY A 232 -3.78 20.02 7.85
CA GLY A 232 -5.13 20.22 8.36
C GLY A 232 -5.74 21.60 8.05
N LYS A 233 -4.97 22.53 7.46
CA LYS A 233 -5.44 23.84 6.97
C LYS A 233 -5.61 23.83 5.46
N ASN A 234 -4.57 23.37 4.76
CA ASN A 234 -4.57 23.19 3.31
C ASN A 234 -4.44 21.70 2.98
N TRP A 235 -5.33 21.22 2.12
CA TRP A 235 -5.37 19.84 1.66
C TRP A 235 -4.69 19.64 0.30
N ALA A 236 -4.45 20.71 -0.45
CA ALA A 236 -3.83 20.74 -1.78
C ALA A 236 -4.49 19.75 -2.78
N PHE A 237 -5.82 19.77 -2.83
CA PHE A 237 -6.63 18.89 -3.71
C PHE A 237 -6.81 19.45 -5.12
N GLU A 238 -6.53 20.73 -5.33
CA GLU A 238 -6.62 21.38 -6.63
C GLU A 238 -5.73 20.68 -7.66
N LEU A 239 -6.24 20.59 -8.89
CA LEU A 239 -5.51 19.98 -10.00
C LEU A 239 -4.60 21.02 -10.66
N THR A 240 -3.44 20.57 -11.10
CA THR A 240 -2.37 21.41 -11.64
C THR A 240 -1.89 20.87 -12.99
N ASP A 241 -1.28 21.73 -13.81
CA ASP A 241 -0.62 21.32 -15.06
C ASP A 241 0.81 20.79 -14.83
N ASP A 242 1.33 20.93 -13.60
CA ASP A 242 2.63 20.43 -13.19
C ASP A 242 2.62 18.91 -13.02
N LYS A 243 3.80 18.30 -13.14
CA LYS A 243 4.00 16.86 -12.98
C LYS A 243 4.73 16.55 -11.67
N PRO A 244 4.35 15.47 -10.96
CA PRO A 244 5.04 15.03 -9.74
C PRO A 244 6.46 14.48 -9.97
#